data_AF-A0A5D5AVU1-F1
#
_entry.id   AF-A0A5D5AVU1-F1
#
_cell.length_a   1.000
_cell.length_b   1.000
_cell.length_c   1.000
_cell.angle_alpha   90.00
_cell.angle_beta   90.00
_cell.angle_gamma   90.00
#
_symmetry.space_group_name_H-M   'P 1'
#
loop_
_entity.id
_entity.type
_entity.pdbx_description
1 polymer ?
#
loop_
_entity_poly.entity_id
_entity_poly.type
_entity_poly.pdbx_seq_one_letter_code
_entity_poly.pdbx_strand_id
1 'polypeptide(L)' 'MKPVYYCRRCGEEISRHAEECPHCRYNPQSIAWRFGVGALIFGTALALVSPPVGLFGVFVGILAVGGSYLLSPAG' A
#
# COMPACT_ATOMS: atom_id res chain seq x y z
N MET A 1 -17.51 23.80 -9.42
CA MET A 1 -16.18 23.92 -8.77
C MET A 1 -15.56 22.52 -8.76
N LYS A 2 -14.35 22.34 -9.31
CA LYS A 2 -13.68 21.02 -9.25
C LYS A 2 -13.19 20.81 -7.80
N PRO A 3 -13.38 19.63 -7.19
CA PRO A 3 -12.84 19.36 -5.87
C PRO A 3 -11.31 19.40 -5.93
N VAL A 4 -10.71 20.30 -5.14
CA VAL A 4 -9.27 20.41 -4.93
C VAL A 4 -8.91 19.46 -3.79
N TYR A 5 -7.91 18.61 -4.00
CA TYR A 5 -7.40 17.69 -2.99
C TYR A 5 -6.00 18.12 -2.57
N TYR A 6 -5.63 17.83 -1.33
CA TYR A 6 -4.30 18.17 -0.81
C TYR A 6 -3.53 16.91 -0.48
N CYS A 7 -2.21 16.96 -0.64
CA CYS A 7 -1.35 15.87 -0.21
C CYS A 7 -1.30 15.81 1.31
N ARG A 8 -1.60 14.65 1.91
CA ARG A 8 -1.56 14.47 3.39
C ARG A 8 -0.18 14.68 4.02
N ARG A 9 0.90 14.69 3.22
CA ARG A 9 2.27 14.82 3.73
C ARG A 9 2.82 16.23 3.63
N CYS A 10 2.66 16.88 2.48
CA CYS A 10 3.24 18.21 2.23
C CYS A 10 2.20 19.34 2.17
N GLY A 11 0.90 19.04 2.17
CA GLY A 11 -0.18 20.03 2.13
C GLY A 11 -0.39 20.71 0.77
N GLU A 12 0.36 20.31 -0.25
CA GLU A 12 0.29 20.89 -1.59
C GLU A 12 -0.93 20.36 -2.37
N GLU A 13 -1.45 21.16 -3.30
CA GLU A 13 -2.57 20.76 -4.16
C GLU A 13 -2.20 19.58 -5.07
N ILE A 14 -3.04 18.56 -5.09
CA ILE A 14 -2.86 17.39 -5.94
C ILE A 14 -4.18 17.00 -6.63
N SER A 15 -4.05 16.26 -7.74
CA SER A 15 -5.21 15.66 -8.38
C SER A 15 -5.71 14.47 -7.54
N ARG A 16 -7.03 14.23 -7.56
CA ARG A 16 -7.65 13.08 -6.88
C ARG A 16 -7.06 11.74 -7.30
N HIS A 17 -6.53 11.66 -8.52
CA HIS A 17 -6.06 10.43 -9.14
C HIS A 17 -4.52 10.36 -9.19
N ALA A 18 -3.84 11.30 -8.54
CA ALA A 18 -2.40 11.20 -8.38
C ALA A 18 -2.09 10.02 -7.46
N GLU A 19 -1.47 8.97 -8.01
CA GLU A 19 -0.94 7.84 -7.22
C GLU A 19 0.29 8.27 -6.41
N GLU A 20 1.00 9.28 -6.89
CA GLU A 20 2.19 9.85 -6.27
C GLU A 20 2.11 11.37 -6.25
N CYS A 21 2.46 11.97 -5.11
CA CYS A 21 2.54 13.43 -5.01
C CYS A 21 3.74 13.95 -5.82
N PRO A 22 3.55 14.87 -6.79
CA PRO A 22 4.64 15.38 -7.64
C PRO A 22 5.66 16.24 -6.88
N HIS A 23 5.28 16.80 -5.72
CA HIS A 23 6.14 17.68 -4.93
C HIS A 23 7.05 16.92 -3.97
N CYS A 24 6.49 15.95 -3.24
CA CYS A 24 7.23 15.23 -2.18
C CYS A 24 7.47 13.74 -2.47
N ARG A 25 7.05 13.24 -3.66
CA ARG A 25 7.14 11.82 -4.06
C ARG A 25 6.53 10.86 -3.06
N TYR A 26 5.51 11.32 -2.33
CA TYR A 26 4.79 10.47 -1.40
C TYR A 26 3.85 9.56 -2.18
N ASN A 27 4.12 8.27 -2.14
CA ASN A 27 3.34 7.22 -2.80
C ASN A 27 2.98 6.11 -1.78
N PRO A 28 1.88 6.28 -1.02
CA PRO A 28 1.48 5.32 0.01
C PRO A 28 1.11 3.96 -0.57
N GLN A 29 0.54 3.93 -1.77
CA GLN A 29 0.18 2.70 -2.49
C GLN A 29 1.42 1.83 -2.76
N SER A 30 2.50 2.41 -3.30
CA SER A 30 3.74 1.68 -3.60
C SER A 30 4.40 1.07 -2.37
N ILE A 31 4.35 1.78 -1.23
CA ILE A 31 4.92 1.32 0.04
C ILE A 31 4.12 0.12 0.55
N ALA A 32 2.79 0.27 0.67
CA ALA A 32 1.92 -0.80 1.13
C ALA A 32 1.97 -2.03 0.22
N TRP A 33 2.01 -1.82 -1.10
CA TRP A 33 2.15 -2.91 -2.08
C TRP A 33 3.45 -3.68 -1.89
N ARG A 34 4.59 -2.99 -1.71
CA ARG A 34 5.90 -3.62 -1.44
C ARG A 34 5.88 -4.47 -0.17
N PHE A 35 5.30 -3.95 0.90
CA PHE A 35 5.14 -4.71 2.14
C PHE A 35 4.22 -5.92 1.96
N GLY A 36 3.10 -5.76 1.25
CA GLY A 36 2.18 -6.85 0.96
C GLY A 36 2.82 -7.97 0.14
N VAL A 37 3.54 -7.62 -0.93
CA VAL A 37 4.29 -8.59 -1.75
C VAL A 37 5.39 -9.27 -0.94
N GLY A 38 6.13 -8.53 -0.11
CA GLY A 38 7.13 -9.10 0.79
C GLY A 38 6.53 -10.12 1.76
N ALA A 39 5.39 -9.79 2.38
CA ALA A 39 4.68 -10.69 3.27
C ALA A 39 4.14 -11.94 2.55
N LEU A 40 3.70 -11.81 1.29
CA LEU A 40 3.30 -12.96 0.46
C LEU A 40 4.47 -13.91 0.21
N ILE A 41 5.61 -13.40 -0.25
CA ILE A 41 6.80 -14.21 -0.56
C ILE A 41 7.32 -14.90 0.71
N PHE A 42 7.45 -14.15 1.80
CA PHE A 42 7.96 -14.69 3.05
C PHE A 42 6.96 -15.65 3.72
N GLY A 43 5.67 -15.32 3.70
CA GLY A 43 4.59 -16.16 4.24
C GLY A 43 4.47 -17.49 3.50
N THR A 44 4.54 -17.47 2.16
CA THR A 44 4.52 -18.70 1.35
C THR A 44 5.73 -19.60 1.63
N ALA A 45 6.93 -19.02 1.77
CA ALA A 45 8.12 -19.78 2.16
C ALA A 45 7.96 -20.39 3.57
N LEU A 46 7.47 -19.61 4.54
CA LEU A 46 7.24 -20.07 5.91
C LEU A 46 6.15 -21.14 6.02
N ALA A 47 5.18 -21.17 5.11
CA ALA A 47 4.12 -22.17 5.12
C ALA A 47 4.65 -23.60 4.93
N LEU A 48 5.83 -23.75 4.31
CA LEU A 48 6.49 -25.04 4.14
C LEU A 48 7.12 -25.57 5.43
N VAL A 49 7.54 -24.67 6.33
CA VAL A 49 8.22 -25.03 7.58
C VAL A 49 7.24 -25.04 8.76
N SER A 50 6.38 -24.04 8.82
CA SER A 50 5.39 -23.82 9.87
C SER A 50 4.07 -23.39 9.23
N PRO A 51 3.22 -24.36 8.82
CA PRO A 51 1.99 -24.08 8.08
C PRO A 51 1.07 -23.01 8.69
N PRO A 52 0.74 -23.04 10.00
CA PRO A 52 -0.19 -22.04 10.55
C PRO A 52 0.39 -20.62 10.53
N VAL A 53 1.69 -20.46 10.77
CA VAL A 53 2.36 -19.14 10.76
C VAL A 53 2.50 -18.62 9.33
N GLY A 54 2.88 -19.50 8.39
CA GLY A 54 3.03 -19.12 6.99
C GLY A 54 1.71 -18.74 6.34
N LEU A 55 0.64 -19.52 6.55
CA LEU A 55 -0.71 -19.21 6.06
C LEU A 55 -1.22 -17.87 6.60
N PHE A 56 -0.93 -17.56 7.87
CA PHE A 56 -1.24 -16.24 8.44
C PHE A 56 -0.49 -15.12 7.71
N GLY A 57 0.82 -15.31 7.46
CA GLY A 57 1.63 -14.36 6.69
C GLY A 57 1.10 -14.14 5.27
N VAL A 58 0.70 -15.21 4.57
CA VAL A 58 0.06 -15.13 3.24
C VAL A 58 -1.24 -14.35 3.32
N PHE A 59 -2.10 -14.65 4.29
CA PHE A 59 -3.37 -13.94 4.46
C PHE A 59 -3.17 -12.45 4.69
N VAL A 60 -2.25 -12.07 5.58
CA VAL A 60 -1.87 -10.67 5.82
C VAL A 60 -1.31 -10.03 4.55
N GLY A 61 -0.47 -10.74 3.79
CA GLY A 61 0.07 -10.26 2.53
C GLY A 61 -1.02 -9.96 1.49
N ILE A 62 -2.01 -10.84 1.32
CA ILE A 62 -3.16 -10.63 0.42
C ILE A 62 -3.94 -9.38 0.85
N LEU A 63 -4.25 -9.24 2.13
CA LEU A 63 -4.98 -8.07 2.64
C LEU A 63 -4.19 -6.78 2.45
N ALA A 64 -2.89 -6.79 2.67
CA ALA A 64 -2.02 -5.63 2.47
C ALA A 64 -1.92 -5.23 0.98
N VAL A 65 -1.78 -6.20 0.07
CA VAL A 65 -1.79 -5.94 -1.37
C VAL A 65 -3.15 -5.39 -1.81
N GLY A 66 -4.25 -6.02 -1.42
CA GLY A 66 -5.61 -5.55 -1.76
C GLY A 66 -5.91 -4.17 -1.18
N GLY A 67 -5.57 -3.94 0.08
CA GLY A 67 -5.74 -2.66 0.77
C GLY A 67 -4.86 -1.55 0.20
N SER A 68 -3.70 -1.88 -0.39
CA SER A 68 -2.82 -0.87 -0.99
C SER A 68 -3.50 -0.08 -2.11
N TYR A 69 -4.42 -0.70 -2.87
CA TYR A 69 -5.19 -0.04 -3.93
C TYR A 69 -6.24 0.95 -3.41
N LEU A 70 -6.58 0.90 -2.11
CA LEU A 70 -7.48 1.85 -1.47
C LEU A 70 -6.73 3.06 -0.91
N LEU A 71 -5.40 2.98 -0.81
CA LEU A 71 -4.58 4.07 -0.32
C LEU A 71 -4.37 5.11 -1.41
N SER A 72 -4.74 6.35 -1.13
CA SER A 72 -4.46 7.49 -1.99
C SER A 72 -3.66 8.54 -1.19
N PRO A 73 -2.69 9.22 -1.82
CA PRO A 73 -2.01 10.35 -1.19
C PRO A 73 -2.92 11.58 -1.02
N ALA A 74 -4.08 11.61 -1.71
CA ALA A 74 -5.10 12.64 -1.58
C ALA A 74 -5.86 12.51 -0.26
N GLY A 75 -5.94 13.62 0.47
CA GLY A 75 -6.69 13.80 1.71
C GLY A 75 -7.74 14.89 1.58
#